data_AF-A0A1Y1N2K7-F1
#
_entry.id   AF-A0A1Y1N2K7-F1
#
_cell.length_a   1.000
_cell.length_b   1.000
_cell.length_c   1.000
_cell.angle_alpha   90.00
_cell.angle_beta   90.00
_cell.angle_gamma   90.00
#
_symmetry.space_group_name_H-M   'P 1'
#
loop_
_entity.id
_entity.type
_entity.pdbx_description
1 polymer ?
#
loop_
_entity_poly.entity_id
_entity_poly.type
_entity_poly.pdbx_seq_one_letter_code
_entity_poly.pdbx_strand_id
1 'polypeptide(L)'
;GFSYAFPINLTIPVCISLLIAACGLREGDPCFFTDTIPSYLFFSTPPAYFLNDFIAQQHAWVWLLWLLSQTWITLHIWTPKCERLARTEKLFVLPMYDGLLIDQSMALNRQRDDQANVKTEELDEIQKEKGDEYYETISNHTDGSTPKTIKNSDHITRIYACATMWHENKEEMMEFLKSILRLDEDQSARRVAQKYLRIVDPDYYEFETHIFFDDAFEISDHDD
;
A
#
# COMPACT_ATOMS: atom_id res chain seq x y z
N GLY A 1 8.85 4.37 16.08
CA GLY A 1 10.29 4.57 15.79
C GLY A 1 10.41 5.50 14.60
N PHE A 2 11.46 6.33 14.55
CA PHE A 2 11.68 7.21 13.40
C PHE A 2 11.98 6.38 12.15
N SER A 3 11.24 6.66 11.08
CA SER A 3 11.40 6.02 9.77
C SER A 3 12.50 6.70 8.94
N TYR A 4 12.81 6.13 7.78
CA TYR A 4 13.74 6.69 6.81
C TYR A 4 13.22 7.99 6.13
N ALA A 5 11.98 8.41 6.43
CA ALA A 5 11.41 9.67 5.95
C ALA A 5 12.22 10.92 6.35
N PHE A 6 12.82 10.90 7.55
CA PHE A 6 13.59 12.04 8.06
C PHE A 6 14.85 12.32 7.23
N PRO A 7 15.78 11.36 7.02
CA PRO A 7 16.96 11.61 6.20
C PRO A 7 16.63 11.93 4.73
N ILE A 8 15.58 11.31 4.16
CA ILE A 8 15.18 11.58 2.77
C ILE A 8 14.74 13.04 2.59
N ASN A 9 13.81 13.52 3.43
CA ASN A 9 13.29 14.88 3.31
C ASN A 9 14.34 15.96 3.66
N LEU A 10 15.33 15.62 4.49
CA LEU A 10 16.37 16.56 4.92
C LEU A 10 17.52 16.69 3.91
N THR A 11 17.74 15.70 3.05
CA THR A 11 18.89 15.66 2.13
C THR A 11 18.94 16.87 1.20
N ILE A 12 17.83 17.21 0.54
CA ILE A 12 17.79 18.37 -0.39
C ILE A 12 18.03 19.70 0.33
N PRO A 13 17.30 20.05 1.41
CA PRO A 13 17.56 21.28 2.17
C PRO A 13 19.00 21.39 2.67
N VAL A 14 19.56 20.30 3.19
CA VAL A 14 20.94 20.29 3.69
C VAL A 14 21.94 20.50 2.56
N CYS A 15 21.81 19.80 1.44
CA CYS A 15 22.69 19.97 0.28
C CYS A 15 22.68 21.41 -0.25
N ILE A 16 21.49 22.01 -0.39
CA ILE A 16 21.35 23.41 -0.84
C ILE A 16 21.96 24.37 0.19
N SER A 17 21.70 24.16 1.48
CA SER A 17 22.26 25.01 2.55
C SER A 17 23.80 24.95 2.58
N LEU A 18 24.36 23.76 2.41
CA LEU A 18 25.81 23.53 2.34
C LEU A 18 26.43 24.21 1.12
N LEU A 19 25.76 24.14 -0.03
CA LEU A 19 26.20 24.79 -1.26
C LEU A 19 26.16 26.32 -1.13
N ILE A 20 25.10 26.88 -0.54
CA ILE A 20 24.99 28.32 -0.27
C ILE A 20 26.09 28.75 0.72
N ALA A 21 26.32 28.00 1.78
CA ALA A 21 27.38 28.29 2.75
C ALA A 21 28.77 28.25 2.12
N ALA A 22 29.05 27.24 1.28
CA ALA A 22 30.32 27.13 0.54
C ALA A 22 30.50 28.31 -0.42
N CYS A 23 29.46 28.71 -1.14
CA CYS A 23 29.47 29.90 -1.99
C CYS A 23 29.74 31.18 -1.19
N GLY A 24 29.09 31.34 -0.02
CA GLY A 24 29.30 32.50 0.86
C GLY A 24 30.71 32.61 1.42
N LEU A 25 31.33 31.48 1.80
CA LEU A 25 32.71 31.45 2.27
C LEU A 25 33.71 31.84 1.17
N ARG A 26 33.46 31.42 -0.09
CA ARG A 26 34.31 31.77 -1.23
C ARG A 26 34.18 33.25 -1.64
N GLU A 27 33.00 33.83 -1.50
CA GLU A 27 32.81 35.27 -1.76
C GLU A 27 33.57 36.14 -0.75
N GLY A 28 33.63 35.70 0.52
CA GLY A 28 34.39 36.38 1.57
C GLY A 28 35.91 36.23 1.41
N ASP A 29 36.38 35.04 1.05
CA ASP A 29 37.78 34.75 0.74
C ASP A 29 37.89 33.90 -0.54
N PRO A 30 38.32 34.50 -1.67
CA PRO A 30 38.45 33.81 -2.96
C PRO A 30 39.36 32.57 -2.92
N CYS A 31 40.26 32.51 -1.93
CA CYS A 31 41.28 31.47 -1.79
C CYS A 31 40.92 30.37 -0.77
N PHE A 32 39.77 30.44 -0.10
CA PHE A 32 39.41 29.53 1.01
C PHE A 32 39.40 28.04 0.62
N PHE A 33 38.96 27.71 -0.61
CA PHE A 33 38.84 26.33 -1.08
C PHE A 33 40.00 25.86 -1.98
N THR A 34 40.99 26.71 -2.26
CA THR A 34 42.02 26.42 -3.28
C THR A 34 42.89 25.21 -2.95
N ASP A 35 43.06 24.89 -1.66
CA ASP A 35 43.83 23.72 -1.20
C ASP A 35 43.08 22.39 -1.35
N THR A 36 41.75 22.41 -1.48
CA THR A 36 40.91 21.20 -1.51
C THR A 36 40.19 20.99 -2.84
N ILE A 37 39.70 22.07 -3.46
CA ILE A 37 38.94 22.05 -4.70
C ILE A 37 39.60 23.01 -5.69
N PRO A 38 40.09 22.53 -6.84
CA PRO A 38 40.65 23.40 -7.87
C PRO A 38 39.65 24.46 -8.33
N SER A 39 40.12 25.68 -8.54
CA SER A 39 39.27 26.85 -8.83
C SER A 39 38.36 26.72 -10.05
N TYR A 40 38.70 25.84 -11.00
CA TYR A 40 37.92 25.55 -12.21
C TYR A 40 36.77 24.55 -11.99
N LEU A 41 36.77 23.81 -10.89
CA LEU A 41 35.78 22.78 -10.57
C LEU A 41 34.68 23.31 -9.64
N PHE A 42 34.83 24.53 -9.13
CA PHE A 42 33.91 25.14 -8.18
C PHE A 42 32.78 25.89 -8.92
N PHE A 43 31.59 25.90 -8.32
CA PHE A 43 30.40 26.55 -8.86
C PHE A 43 30.62 28.05 -9.12
N SER A 44 30.19 28.53 -10.30
CA SER A 44 30.16 29.98 -10.57
C SER A 44 29.17 30.66 -9.61
N THR A 45 29.69 31.52 -8.75
CA THR A 45 28.93 32.14 -7.67
C THR A 45 28.24 33.41 -8.18
N PRO A 46 26.92 33.58 -7.99
CA PRO A 46 26.25 34.84 -8.28
C PRO A 46 26.61 35.92 -7.22
N PRO A 47 26.56 37.22 -7.57
CA PRO A 47 27.04 38.32 -6.72
C PRO A 47 26.20 38.53 -5.45
N ALA A 48 26.77 39.15 -4.41
CA ALA A 48 26.18 39.30 -3.06
C ALA A 48 24.75 39.89 -2.95
N TYR A 49 24.25 40.64 -3.95
CA TYR A 49 22.85 41.10 -3.99
C TYR A 49 21.83 39.98 -4.28
N PHE A 50 22.34 38.75 -4.52
CA PHE A 50 21.58 37.58 -4.90
C PHE A 50 20.46 37.25 -3.94
N LEU A 51 20.61 37.31 -2.61
CA LEU A 51 19.57 36.79 -1.71
C LEU A 51 18.22 37.52 -1.81
N ASN A 52 18.23 38.85 -1.87
CA ASN A 52 16.98 39.63 -2.00
C ASN A 52 16.36 39.47 -3.40
N ASP A 53 17.18 39.50 -4.45
CA ASP A 53 16.70 39.25 -5.82
C ASP A 53 16.27 37.79 -6.03
N PHE A 54 16.89 36.83 -5.33
CA PHE A 54 16.58 35.41 -5.39
C PHE A 54 15.21 35.12 -4.74
N ILE A 55 14.94 35.75 -3.60
CA ILE A 55 13.64 35.63 -2.93
C ILE A 55 12.55 36.35 -3.71
N ALA A 56 12.81 37.57 -4.18
CA ALA A 56 11.80 38.43 -4.80
C ALA A 56 11.59 38.16 -6.31
N GLN A 57 12.66 38.07 -7.10
CA GLN A 57 12.59 37.90 -8.57
C GLN A 57 12.61 36.42 -8.99
N GLN A 58 13.38 35.57 -8.30
CA GLN A 58 13.48 34.14 -8.66
C GLN A 58 12.49 33.25 -7.89
N HIS A 59 11.58 33.86 -7.12
CA HIS A 59 10.50 33.18 -6.41
C HIS A 59 10.99 32.02 -5.51
N ALA A 60 12.07 32.22 -4.75
CA ALA A 60 12.59 31.19 -3.83
C ALA A 60 11.57 30.69 -2.80
N TRP A 61 10.51 31.47 -2.51
CA TRP A 61 9.39 31.04 -1.67
C TRP A 61 8.60 29.86 -2.26
N VAL A 62 8.61 29.67 -3.59
CA VAL A 62 8.01 28.49 -4.25
C VAL A 62 8.73 27.22 -3.83
N TRP A 63 10.05 27.27 -3.63
CA TRP A 63 10.82 26.14 -3.12
C TRP A 63 10.43 25.78 -1.68
N LEU A 64 10.19 26.77 -0.81
CA LEU A 64 9.71 26.52 0.55
C LEU A 64 8.31 25.88 0.57
N LEU A 65 7.40 26.35 -0.28
CA LEU A 65 6.07 25.73 -0.44
C LEU A 65 6.19 24.31 -0.97
N TRP A 66 7.10 24.07 -1.91
CA TRP A 66 7.36 22.73 -2.43
C TRP A 66 7.91 21.81 -1.34
N LEU A 67 8.85 22.26 -0.51
CA LEU A 67 9.33 21.48 0.64
C LEU A 67 8.21 21.11 1.61
N LEU A 68 7.34 22.07 1.94
CA LEU A 68 6.19 21.81 2.81
C LEU A 68 5.25 20.78 2.16
N SER A 69 4.97 20.91 0.87
CA SER A 69 4.19 19.93 0.11
C SER A 69 4.82 18.55 0.12
N GLN A 70 6.14 18.45 -0.06
CA GLN A 70 6.87 17.18 -0.03
C GLN A 70 6.83 16.54 1.37
N THR A 71 7.01 17.32 2.43
CA THR A 71 6.86 16.81 3.81
C THR A 71 5.45 16.29 4.07
N TRP A 72 4.43 16.96 3.53
CA TRP A 72 3.03 16.53 3.63
C TRP A 72 2.77 15.21 2.89
N ILE A 73 3.17 15.11 1.63
CA ILE A 73 2.99 13.90 0.82
C ILE A 73 3.70 12.71 1.48
N THR A 74 4.89 12.94 2.02
CA THR A 74 5.68 11.89 2.68
C THR A 74 5.21 11.54 4.09
N LEU A 75 4.20 12.22 4.67
CA LEU A 75 3.69 11.95 6.02
C LEU A 75 3.38 10.46 6.26
N HIS A 76 2.89 9.77 5.23
CA HIS A 76 2.60 8.33 5.27
C HIS A 76 3.84 7.45 5.58
N ILE A 77 5.06 7.98 5.42
CA ILE A 77 6.33 7.28 5.68
C ILE A 77 6.89 7.58 7.07
N TRP A 78 6.43 8.63 7.76
CA TRP A 78 7.07 9.07 9.01
C TRP A 78 6.86 8.09 10.16
N THR A 79 5.67 7.52 10.25
CA THR A 79 5.29 6.58 11.32
C THR A 79 4.73 5.28 10.74
N PRO A 80 5.58 4.44 10.12
CA PRO A 80 5.17 3.17 9.53
C PRO A 80 4.74 2.18 10.62
N LYS A 81 3.64 1.46 10.39
CA LYS A 81 3.25 0.30 11.23
C LYS A 81 3.75 -1.01 10.61
N CYS A 82 5.02 -1.08 10.23
CA CYS A 82 5.65 -2.28 9.68
C CYS A 82 6.66 -2.88 10.67
N GLU A 83 6.99 -4.15 10.48
CA GLU A 83 8.09 -4.80 11.18
C GLU A 83 9.42 -4.06 10.96
N ARG A 84 10.25 -4.01 12.00
CA ARG A 84 11.56 -3.37 11.93
C ARG A 84 12.48 -4.20 11.03
N LEU A 85 13.09 -3.56 10.03
CA LEU A 85 13.93 -4.23 9.00
C LEU A 85 13.15 -5.23 8.12
N ALA A 86 11.91 -4.91 7.78
CA ALA A 86 11.18 -5.63 6.74
C ALA A 86 11.99 -5.66 5.43
N ARG A 87 11.78 -6.70 4.62
CA ARG A 87 12.42 -6.83 3.30
C ARG A 87 11.90 -5.77 2.33
N THR A 88 12.71 -5.39 1.35
CA THR A 88 12.35 -4.41 0.31
C THR A 88 11.05 -4.76 -0.39
N GLU A 89 10.82 -6.04 -0.67
CA GLU A 89 9.59 -6.59 -1.28
C GLU A 89 8.31 -6.37 -0.45
N LYS A 90 8.44 -6.11 0.86
CA LYS A 90 7.32 -5.81 1.77
C LYS A 90 7.15 -4.30 2.01
N LEU A 91 8.22 -3.53 1.78
CA LEU A 91 8.24 -2.08 2.02
C LEU A 91 7.84 -1.26 0.79
N PHE A 92 8.17 -1.76 -0.40
CA PHE A 92 8.06 -1.04 -1.65
C PHE A 92 7.25 -1.81 -2.68
N VAL A 93 6.47 -1.08 -3.48
CA VAL A 93 5.67 -1.67 -4.56
C VAL A 93 6.58 -2.13 -5.70
N LEU A 94 7.53 -1.28 -6.11
CA LEU A 94 8.52 -1.63 -7.12
C LEU A 94 9.81 -2.16 -6.44
N PRO A 95 10.38 -3.28 -6.96
CA PRO A 95 11.55 -3.92 -6.36
C PRO A 95 12.86 -3.12 -6.58
N MET A 96 12.90 -2.26 -7.58
CA MET A 96 14.07 -1.45 -7.95
C MET A 96 13.76 0.04 -7.80
N TYR A 97 14.73 0.79 -7.26
CA TYR A 97 14.67 2.25 -7.17
C TYR A 97 15.32 2.91 -8.39
N ASP A 98 14.96 4.16 -8.65
CA ASP A 98 15.65 4.98 -9.65
C ASP A 98 16.96 5.52 -9.05
N GLY A 99 18.09 5.19 -9.67
CA GLY A 99 19.41 5.63 -9.21
C GLY A 99 19.64 7.14 -9.37
N LEU A 100 18.95 7.80 -10.31
CA LEU A 100 19.09 9.24 -10.52
C LEU A 100 18.37 10.04 -9.43
N LEU A 101 17.18 9.60 -9.05
CA LEU A 101 16.31 10.25 -8.06
C LEU A 101 15.97 9.27 -6.93
N ILE A 102 17.00 8.83 -6.21
CA ILE A 102 16.87 7.81 -5.17
C ILE A 102 16.00 8.28 -4.00
N ASP A 103 16.10 9.55 -3.64
CA ASP A 103 15.33 10.18 -2.56
C ASP A 103 13.84 10.23 -2.91
N GLN A 104 13.50 10.66 -4.13
CA GLN A 104 12.12 10.75 -4.59
C GLN A 104 11.51 9.37 -4.82
N SER A 105 12.27 8.46 -5.43
CA SER A 105 11.78 7.11 -5.68
C SER A 105 11.51 6.36 -4.38
N MET A 106 12.39 6.43 -3.38
CA MET A 106 12.14 5.81 -2.07
C MET A 106 11.01 6.50 -1.28
N ALA A 107 10.80 7.80 -1.48
CA ALA A 107 9.71 8.54 -0.85
C ALA A 107 8.33 8.22 -1.44
N LEU A 108 8.24 7.92 -2.74
CA LEU A 108 6.96 7.77 -3.42
C LEU A 108 6.58 6.31 -3.73
N ASN A 109 7.52 5.38 -3.59
CA ASN A 109 7.32 3.96 -3.93
C ASN A 109 6.92 3.08 -2.73
N ARG A 110 6.48 3.67 -1.61
CA ARG A 110 6.14 2.90 -0.41
C ARG A 110 4.84 2.11 -0.60
N GLN A 111 4.87 0.83 -0.23
CA GLN A 111 3.68 -0.01 -0.13
C GLN A 111 2.80 0.41 1.05
N ARG A 112 1.49 0.20 0.90
CA ARG A 112 0.52 0.41 1.98
C ARG A 112 0.90 -0.47 3.18
N ASP A 113 0.82 0.09 4.39
CA ASP A 113 1.00 -0.70 5.62
C ASP A 113 0.04 -1.90 5.62
N ASP A 114 0.50 -3.04 6.16
CA ASP A 114 -0.27 -4.29 6.31
C ASP A 114 -1.45 -4.18 7.31
N GLN A 115 -2.05 -3.01 7.45
CA GLN A 115 -3.18 -2.80 8.36
C GLN A 115 -4.44 -3.48 7.84
N ALA A 116 -4.58 -4.73 8.24
CA ALA A 116 -5.75 -5.20 8.95
C ALA A 116 -5.27 -5.99 10.19
N ASN A 117 -4.68 -5.29 11.17
CA ASN A 117 -4.58 -5.86 12.52
C ASN A 117 -6.00 -5.87 13.11
N VAL A 118 -6.86 -6.75 12.61
CA VAL A 118 -8.14 -7.06 13.24
C VAL A 118 -7.78 -7.50 14.65
N LYS A 119 -8.11 -6.68 15.64
CA LYS A 119 -7.80 -7.07 17.03
C LYS A 119 -8.66 -8.28 17.38
N THR A 120 -8.19 -9.12 18.29
CA THR A 120 -8.99 -10.25 18.79
C THR A 120 -10.34 -9.80 19.37
N GLU A 121 -10.43 -8.56 19.85
CA GLU A 121 -11.67 -7.94 20.33
C GLU A 121 -12.64 -7.60 19.18
N GLU A 122 -12.13 -7.22 18.00
CA GLU A 122 -12.92 -6.96 16.80
C GLU A 122 -13.42 -8.25 16.14
N LEU A 123 -12.71 -9.37 16.32
CA LEU A 123 -13.18 -10.70 15.89
C LEU A 123 -14.47 -11.13 16.61
N ASP A 124 -14.61 -10.80 17.89
CA ASP A 124 -15.81 -11.14 18.69
C ASP A 124 -17.04 -10.34 18.21
N GLU A 125 -16.86 -9.12 17.72
CA GLU A 125 -17.93 -8.30 17.12
C GLU A 125 -18.35 -8.84 15.74
N ILE A 126 -17.38 -9.16 14.89
CA ILE A 126 -17.63 -9.76 13.56
C ILE A 126 -18.36 -11.11 13.71
N GLN A 127 -18.00 -11.92 14.70
CA GLN A 127 -18.65 -13.22 14.95
C GLN A 127 -20.08 -13.08 15.44
N LYS A 128 -20.41 -12.04 16.22
CA LYS A 128 -21.79 -11.77 16.63
C LYS A 128 -22.63 -11.30 15.45
N GLU A 129 -22.11 -10.38 14.64
CA GLU A 129 -22.81 -9.87 13.46
C GLU A 129 -23.08 -10.99 12.43
N LYS A 130 -22.10 -11.87 12.17
CA LYS A 130 -22.26 -13.00 11.22
C LYS A 130 -22.98 -14.24 11.77
N GLY A 131 -22.99 -14.41 13.10
CA GLY A 131 -23.74 -15.48 13.75
C GLY A 131 -25.25 -15.33 13.56
N ASP A 132 -25.70 -14.08 13.44
CA ASP A 132 -27.09 -13.72 13.18
C ASP A 132 -27.45 -13.85 11.67
N GLU A 133 -26.51 -13.56 10.76
CA GLU A 133 -26.72 -13.71 9.29
C GLU A 133 -26.77 -15.17 8.80
N TYR A 134 -26.10 -16.11 9.47
CA TYR A 134 -26.01 -17.52 9.00
C TYR A 134 -27.35 -18.29 9.06
N TYR A 135 -28.37 -17.76 9.75
CA TYR A 135 -29.72 -18.34 9.79
C TYR A 135 -30.74 -17.63 8.88
N GLU A 136 -30.37 -16.56 8.18
CA GLU A 136 -31.28 -15.92 7.23
C GLU A 136 -31.10 -16.50 5.82
N THR A 137 -31.83 -17.59 5.58
CA THR A 137 -32.24 -18.00 4.24
C THR A 137 -32.91 -16.83 3.52
N ILE A 138 -32.40 -16.47 2.33
CA ILE A 138 -33.06 -15.75 1.23
C ILE A 138 -34.32 -14.97 1.68
N SER A 139 -34.11 -13.82 2.31
CA SER A 139 -35.08 -12.73 2.30
C SER A 139 -34.41 -11.53 1.66
N ASN A 140 -34.93 -11.14 0.50
CA ASN A 140 -34.57 -9.89 -0.17
C ASN A 140 -34.83 -8.72 0.79
N HIS A 141 -33.80 -8.22 1.46
CA HIS A 141 -33.84 -6.94 2.15
C HIS A 141 -33.24 -5.87 1.25
N THR A 142 -34.09 -5.33 0.37
CA THR A 142 -33.97 -3.96 -0.11
C THR A 142 -34.30 -3.03 1.04
N ASP A 143 -33.33 -2.64 1.87
CA ASP A 143 -33.55 -1.59 2.87
C ASP A 143 -32.34 -0.66 3.01
N GLY A 144 -32.60 0.60 2.63
CA GLY A 144 -32.16 1.77 3.40
C GLY A 144 -30.68 2.14 3.32
N SER A 145 -30.38 3.06 2.40
CA SER A 145 -29.18 3.90 2.41
C SER A 145 -28.94 4.55 3.78
N THR A 146 -28.05 3.96 4.58
CA THR A 146 -27.39 4.61 5.71
C THR A 146 -25.94 4.91 5.30
N PRO A 147 -25.34 6.01 5.78
CA PRO A 147 -24.07 6.49 5.25
C PRO A 147 -22.98 5.44 5.49
N LYS A 148 -22.30 5.05 4.40
CA LYS A 148 -21.22 4.06 4.31
C LYS A 148 -20.17 4.26 5.43
N THR A 149 -20.43 3.66 6.58
CA THR A 149 -19.44 3.51 7.64
C THR A 149 -18.76 2.19 7.34
N ILE A 150 -17.46 2.24 7.05
CA ILE A 150 -16.66 1.05 6.75
C ILE A 150 -16.83 0.07 7.91
N LYS A 151 -17.41 -1.10 7.64
CA LYS A 151 -17.59 -2.15 8.66
C LYS A 151 -16.29 -2.92 8.80
N ASN A 152 -16.04 -3.50 9.98
CA ASN A 152 -14.86 -4.35 10.17
C ASN A 152 -14.87 -5.59 9.25
N SER A 153 -16.05 -6.04 8.81
CA SER A 153 -16.19 -7.07 7.77
C SER A 153 -15.68 -6.65 6.39
N ASP A 154 -15.66 -5.35 6.06
CA ASP A 154 -15.13 -4.83 4.79
C ASP A 154 -13.60 -4.97 4.69
N HIS A 155 -12.92 -5.20 5.82
CA HIS A 155 -11.49 -5.46 5.85
C HIS A 155 -11.11 -6.91 5.52
N ILE A 156 -12.10 -7.82 5.47
CA ILE A 156 -11.87 -9.22 5.10
C ILE A 156 -11.87 -9.34 3.58
N THR A 157 -10.81 -9.92 3.03
CA THR A 157 -10.73 -10.18 1.59
C THR A 157 -11.76 -11.24 1.19
N ARG A 158 -12.59 -10.98 0.20
CA ARG A 158 -13.55 -11.95 -0.34
C ARG A 158 -13.18 -12.35 -1.77
N ILE A 159 -13.08 -13.65 -2.01
CA ILE A 159 -12.75 -14.26 -3.28
C ILE A 159 -14.05 -14.81 -3.87
N TYR A 160 -14.44 -14.27 -5.03
CA TYR A 160 -15.55 -14.77 -5.83
C TYR A 160 -15.01 -15.64 -6.96
N ALA A 161 -15.30 -16.94 -6.91
CA ALA A 161 -14.98 -17.88 -7.98
C ALA A 161 -16.20 -18.07 -8.88
N CYS A 162 -16.18 -17.47 -10.07
CA CYS A 162 -17.22 -17.66 -11.07
C CYS A 162 -16.76 -18.64 -12.13
N ALA A 163 -17.56 -19.67 -12.40
CA ALA A 163 -17.28 -20.63 -13.46
C ALA A 163 -18.56 -20.99 -14.22
N THR A 164 -18.36 -21.35 -15.49
CA THR A 164 -19.39 -21.90 -16.37
C THR A 164 -18.99 -23.32 -16.71
N MET A 165 -19.87 -24.29 -16.49
CA MET A 165 -19.66 -25.66 -16.93
C MET A 165 -20.53 -25.89 -18.16
N TRP A 166 -19.86 -25.89 -19.32
CA TRP A 166 -20.46 -25.99 -20.64
C TRP A 166 -19.78 -27.14 -21.38
N HIS A 167 -20.51 -28.22 -21.66
CA HIS A 167 -19.96 -29.42 -22.31
C HIS A 167 -18.69 -30.00 -21.63
N GLU A 168 -18.54 -29.77 -20.32
CA GLU A 168 -17.42 -30.29 -19.53
C GLU A 168 -17.54 -31.81 -19.35
N ASN A 169 -16.44 -32.54 -19.49
CA ASN A 169 -16.43 -33.96 -19.22
C ASN A 169 -16.46 -34.24 -17.71
N LYS A 170 -16.82 -35.48 -17.34
CA LYS A 170 -16.83 -35.92 -15.93
C LYS A 170 -15.49 -35.66 -15.22
N GLU A 171 -14.37 -35.87 -15.90
CA GLU A 171 -13.05 -35.66 -15.32
C GLU A 171 -12.77 -34.18 -15.06
N GLU A 172 -13.13 -33.30 -16.00
CA GLU A 172 -12.96 -31.84 -15.89
C GLU A 172 -13.85 -31.27 -14.76
N MET A 173 -15.11 -31.68 -14.71
CA MET A 173 -16.04 -31.32 -13.64
C MET A 173 -15.56 -31.80 -12.26
N MET A 174 -15.02 -33.01 -12.18
CA MET A 174 -14.47 -33.55 -10.93
C MET A 174 -13.22 -32.81 -10.47
N GLU A 175 -12.29 -32.48 -11.38
CA GLU A 175 -11.11 -31.68 -11.03
C GLU A 175 -11.49 -30.26 -10.59
N PHE A 176 -12.45 -29.64 -11.26
CA PHE A 176 -12.99 -28.34 -10.87
C PHE A 176 -13.60 -28.37 -9.46
N LEU A 177 -14.49 -29.33 -9.19
CA LEU A 177 -15.13 -29.47 -7.88
C LEU A 177 -14.12 -29.80 -6.77
N LYS A 178 -13.10 -30.63 -7.05
CA LYS A 178 -12.00 -30.87 -6.10
C LYS A 178 -11.24 -29.58 -5.75
N SER A 179 -11.02 -28.70 -6.73
CA SER A 179 -10.37 -27.42 -6.50
C SER A 179 -11.18 -26.54 -5.54
N ILE A 180 -12.50 -26.43 -5.76
CA ILE A 180 -13.43 -25.70 -4.89
C ILE A 180 -13.41 -26.27 -3.47
N LEU A 181 -13.53 -27.60 -3.32
CA LEU A 181 -13.57 -28.25 -2.00
C LEU A 181 -12.26 -28.09 -1.23
N ARG A 182 -11.10 -28.07 -1.90
CA ARG A 182 -9.81 -27.78 -1.25
C ARG A 182 -9.75 -26.34 -0.73
N LEU A 183 -10.30 -25.38 -1.48
CA LEU A 183 -10.37 -23.98 -1.04
C LEU A 183 -11.35 -23.80 0.13
N ASP A 184 -12.47 -24.52 0.12
CA ASP A 184 -13.45 -24.53 1.22
C ASP A 184 -12.86 -25.15 2.50
N GLU A 185 -12.11 -26.25 2.38
CA GLU A 185 -11.40 -26.88 3.49
C GLU A 185 -10.36 -25.93 4.12
N ASP A 186 -9.56 -25.24 3.31
CA ASP A 186 -8.58 -24.25 3.80
C ASP A 186 -9.26 -23.08 4.51
N GLN A 187 -10.32 -22.52 3.90
CA GLN A 187 -11.10 -21.44 4.51
C GLN A 187 -11.70 -21.87 5.86
N SER A 188 -12.29 -23.07 5.92
CA SER A 188 -12.88 -23.65 7.12
C SER A 188 -11.83 -23.84 8.22
N ALA A 189 -10.66 -24.38 7.90
CA ALA A 189 -9.55 -24.56 8.83
C ALA A 189 -9.09 -23.22 9.44
N ARG A 190 -8.92 -22.18 8.60
CA ARG A 190 -8.57 -20.84 9.07
C ARG A 190 -9.66 -20.23 9.94
N ARG A 191 -10.93 -20.37 9.56
CA ARG A 191 -12.07 -19.88 10.35
C ARG A 191 -12.14 -20.55 11.72
N VAL A 192 -11.91 -21.86 11.79
CA VAL A 192 -11.84 -22.63 13.05
C VAL A 192 -10.66 -22.16 13.90
N ALA A 193 -9.48 -21.95 13.32
CA ALA A 193 -8.32 -21.45 14.03
C ALA A 193 -8.60 -20.06 14.64
N GLN A 194 -9.20 -19.14 13.88
CA GLN A 194 -9.60 -17.82 14.40
C GLN A 194 -10.61 -17.93 15.55
N LYS A 195 -11.63 -18.79 15.38
CA LYS A 195 -12.72 -18.94 16.35
C LYS A 195 -12.27 -19.57 17.67
N TYR A 196 -11.48 -20.63 17.62
CA TYR A 196 -11.15 -21.42 18.81
C TYR A 196 -9.79 -21.10 19.40
N LEU A 197 -8.80 -20.75 18.57
CA LEU A 197 -7.44 -20.44 19.04
C LEU A 197 -7.23 -18.93 19.24
N ARG A 198 -8.18 -18.08 18.83
CA ARG A 198 -8.09 -16.60 18.88
C ARG A 198 -6.84 -16.06 18.20
N ILE A 199 -6.35 -16.77 17.19
CA ILE A 199 -5.23 -16.35 16.35
C ILE A 199 -5.83 -15.54 15.19
N VAL A 200 -5.43 -14.29 15.04
CA VAL A 200 -5.81 -13.47 13.88
C VAL A 200 -4.91 -13.89 12.72
N ASP A 201 -5.49 -14.55 11.71
CA ASP A 201 -4.79 -14.85 10.46
C ASP A 201 -4.91 -13.61 9.54
N PRO A 202 -3.80 -12.91 9.24
CA PRO A 202 -3.83 -11.75 8.33
C PRO A 202 -4.22 -12.12 6.90
N ASP A 203 -4.04 -13.39 6.51
CA ASP A 203 -4.32 -13.89 5.17
C ASP A 203 -5.70 -14.57 5.07
N TYR A 204 -6.56 -14.37 6.09
CA TYR A 204 -7.92 -14.92 6.06
C TYR A 204 -8.75 -14.29 4.94
N TYR A 205 -9.43 -15.15 4.20
CA TYR A 205 -10.34 -14.77 3.13
C TYR A 205 -11.68 -15.47 3.28
N GLU A 206 -12.70 -14.90 2.67
CA GLU A 206 -13.98 -15.57 2.45
C GLU A 206 -14.08 -16.04 1.02
N PHE A 207 -14.56 -17.27 0.83
CA PHE A 207 -14.68 -17.88 -0.48
C PHE A 207 -16.15 -18.09 -0.81
N GLU A 208 -16.55 -17.64 -1.99
CA GLU A 208 -17.89 -17.84 -2.52
C GLU A 208 -17.76 -18.29 -3.99
N THR A 209 -18.39 -19.42 -4.33
CA THR A 209 -18.32 -19.98 -5.68
C THR A 209 -19.67 -19.93 -6.36
N HIS A 210 -19.71 -19.35 -7.56
CA HIS A 210 -20.88 -19.31 -8.42
C HIS A 210 -20.62 -20.17 -9.65
N ILE A 211 -21.43 -21.22 -9.83
CA ILE A 211 -21.30 -22.15 -10.95
C ILE A 211 -22.56 -22.06 -11.80
N PHE A 212 -22.40 -21.73 -13.08
CA PHE A 212 -23.45 -21.78 -14.07
C PHE A 212 -23.32 -23.09 -14.86
N PHE A 213 -24.37 -23.89 -14.85
CA PHE A 213 -24.42 -25.15 -15.59
C PHE A 213 -25.24 -24.96 -16.86
N ASP A 214 -24.71 -25.42 -17.98
CA ASP A 214 -25.45 -25.54 -19.23
C ASP A 214 -26.30 -26.83 -19.25
N ASP A 215 -27.47 -26.78 -19.88
CA ASP A 215 -28.44 -27.88 -20.04
C ASP A 215 -28.73 -28.67 -18.74
N ALA A 216 -28.56 -28.02 -17.59
CA ALA A 216 -28.78 -28.64 -16.30
C ALA A 216 -30.25 -29.04 -16.18
N PHE A 217 -30.48 -30.33 -15.94
CA PHE A 217 -31.82 -30.92 -15.82
C PHE A 217 -32.63 -31.02 -17.12
N GLU A 218 -32.00 -30.88 -18.30
CA GLU A 218 -32.65 -31.29 -19.55
C GLU A 218 -32.72 -32.81 -19.65
N ILE A 219 -33.91 -33.33 -19.98
CA ILE A 219 -34.14 -34.76 -20.19
C ILE A 219 -33.70 -35.04 -21.62
N SER A 220 -32.76 -35.97 -21.81
CA SER A 220 -32.34 -36.38 -23.14
C SER A 220 -33.49 -37.08 -23.88
N ASP A 221 -33.89 -36.57 -25.04
CA ASP A 221 -34.91 -37.15 -25.94
C ASP A 221 -34.54 -38.56 -26.50
N HIS A 222 -33.44 -39.16 -26.02
CA HIS A 222 -32.92 -40.45 -26.48
C HIS A 222 -33.22 -41.64 -25.56
N ASP A 223 -33.93 -41.44 -24.45
CA ASP A 223 -34.37 -42.52 -23.55
C ASP A 223 -35.92 -42.60 -23.44
N ASP A 224 -36.59 -42.78 -24.59
CA ASP A 224 -37.98 -43.30 -24.70
C ASP A 224 -38.02 -44.62 -25.49
#